data_AF-A0A6I3UBK4-F1
#
_entry.id   AF-A0A6I3UBK4-F1
#
_cell.length_a   1.000
_cell.length_b   1.000
_cell.length_c   1.000
_cell.angle_alpha   90.00
_cell.angle_beta   90.00
_cell.angle_gamma   90.00
#
_symmetry.space_group_name_H-M   'P 1'
#
loop_
_entity.id
_entity.type
_entity.pdbx_description
1 polymer ?
#
loop_
_entity_poly.entity_id
_entity_poly.type
_entity_poly.pdbx_seq_one_letter_code
_entity_poly.pdbx_strand_id
1 'polypeptide(L)'
;FVQTVIIASHRKHKNFDIIKFKDMYHINAIEKYKGYSLKVAEEDLNDLDDGEFYYHEIIGLDVYEGDNLIGTIKEILQPGANDV
;
A
#
# COMPACT_ATOMS: atom_id res chain seq x y z
N PHE A 1 -1.70 0.13 -18.84
CA PHE A 1 -0.69 1.20 -18.97
C PHE A 1 -0.10 1.48 -17.59
N VAL A 2 1.22 1.62 -17.49
CA VAL A 2 1.93 1.92 -16.23
C VAL A 2 2.84 3.12 -16.50
N GLN A 3 2.90 4.06 -15.56
CA GLN A 3 3.75 5.24 -15.65
C GLN A 3 4.44 5.49 -14.32
N THR A 4 5.77 5.57 -14.34
CA THR A 4 6.58 5.97 -13.19
C THR A 4 6.47 7.47 -12.97
N VAL A 5 6.30 7.87 -11.73
CA VAL A 5 6.19 9.28 -11.30
C VAL A 5 7.11 9.51 -10.10
N ILE A 6 7.62 10.73 -9.97
CA ILE A 6 8.46 11.14 -8.84
C ILE A 6 7.65 12.07 -7.94
N ILE A 7 7.60 11.79 -6.64
CA ILE A 7 6.95 12.67 -5.67
C ILE A 7 7.82 13.92 -5.49
N ALA A 8 7.26 15.10 -5.77
CA ALA A 8 7.90 16.39 -5.52
C ALA A 8 7.59 16.91 -4.12
N SER A 9 6.38 16.69 -3.62
CA SER A 9 5.99 17.05 -2.25
C SER A 9 4.75 16.28 -1.81
N HIS A 10 4.64 16.05 -0.50
CA HIS A 10 3.46 15.47 0.14
C HIS A 10 3.01 16.37 1.29
N ARG A 11 1.70 16.45 1.52
CA ARG A 11 1.13 17.03 2.73
C ARG A 11 -0.21 16.38 3.07
N LYS A 12 -0.53 16.33 4.36
CA LYS A 12 -1.88 15.99 4.84
C LYS A 12 -2.77 17.22 4.85
N HIS A 13 -4.01 17.06 4.38
CA HIS A 13 -5.04 18.09 4.47
C HIS A 13 -6.36 17.46 4.91
N LYS A 14 -6.73 17.66 6.18
CA LYS A 14 -7.82 16.93 6.85
C LYS A 14 -7.56 15.42 6.75
N ASN A 15 -8.51 14.66 6.21
CA ASN A 15 -8.44 13.20 6.08
C ASN A 15 -7.83 12.73 4.75
N PHE A 16 -7.17 13.62 4.01
CA PHE A 16 -6.61 13.31 2.69
C PHE A 16 -5.10 13.56 2.64
N ASP A 17 -4.39 12.64 2.02
CA ASP A 17 -3.03 12.84 1.54
C ASP A 17 -3.05 13.55 0.18
N ILE A 18 -2.36 14.69 0.11
CA ILE A 18 -2.18 15.44 -1.14
C ILE A 18 -0.74 15.26 -1.59
N ILE A 19 -0.58 14.65 -2.76
CA ILE A 19 0.70 14.39 -3.41
C ILE A 19 0.84 15.30 -4.62
N LYS A 20 2.03 15.90 -4.78
CA LYS A 20 2.44 16.62 -5.99
C LYS A 20 3.52 15.80 -6.68
N PHE A 21 3.34 15.51 -7.96
CA PHE A 21 4.37 14.87 -8.76
C PHE A 21 5.27 15.90 -9.44
N LYS A 22 6.55 15.54 -9.61
CA LYS A 22 7.52 16.35 -10.35
C LYS A 22 7.08 16.47 -11.81
N ASP A 23 7.29 17.65 -12.40
CA ASP A 23 6.99 17.95 -13.82
C ASP A 23 5.51 17.84 -14.23
N MET A 24 4.57 17.75 -13.27
CA MET A 24 3.13 17.63 -13.50
C MET A 24 2.34 18.70 -12.72
N TYR A 25 2.56 19.96 -13.07
CA TYR A 25 2.08 21.10 -12.27
C TYR A 25 0.75 21.71 -12.74
N HIS A 26 0.18 21.22 -13.84
CA HIS A 26 -1.09 21.69 -14.39
C HIS A 26 -2.18 20.63 -14.26
N ILE A 27 -3.43 21.08 -14.08
CA ILE A 27 -4.58 20.18 -13.91
C ILE A 27 -4.72 19.17 -15.06
N ASN A 28 -4.50 19.61 -16.30
CA ASN A 28 -4.56 18.76 -17.49
C ASN A 28 -3.52 17.63 -17.48
N ALA A 29 -2.41 17.83 -16.76
CA ALA A 29 -1.39 16.80 -16.62
C ALA A 29 -1.86 15.69 -15.67
N ILE A 30 -2.70 15.99 -14.66
CA ILE A 30 -3.06 15.06 -13.58
C ILE A 30 -4.47 14.47 -13.73
N GLU A 31 -5.43 15.23 -14.27
CA GLU A 31 -6.85 14.87 -14.27
C GLU A 31 -7.14 13.50 -14.91
N LYS A 32 -6.39 13.15 -15.97
CA LYS A 32 -6.51 11.87 -16.68
C LYS A 32 -6.21 10.62 -15.82
N TYR A 33 -5.56 10.78 -14.66
CA TYR A 33 -5.25 9.68 -13.75
C TYR A 33 -6.31 9.49 -12.66
N LYS A 34 -7.41 10.25 -12.66
CA LYS A 34 -8.53 9.99 -11.76
C LYS A 34 -9.02 8.54 -11.94
N GLY A 35 -9.18 7.81 -10.84
CA GLY A 35 -9.58 6.39 -10.84
C GLY A 35 -8.45 5.39 -11.05
N TYR A 36 -7.22 5.85 -11.30
CA TYR A 36 -6.05 4.97 -11.35
C TYR A 36 -5.55 4.66 -9.94
N SER A 37 -4.92 3.50 -9.77
CA SER A 37 -4.21 3.13 -8.55
C SER A 37 -2.76 3.63 -8.58
N LEU A 38 -2.31 4.25 -7.49
CA LEU A 38 -0.91 4.51 -7.23
C LEU A 38 -0.30 3.30 -6.51
N LYS A 39 0.86 2.83 -6.95
CA LYS A 39 1.56 1.66 -6.39
C LYS A 39 3.04 1.99 -6.24
N VAL A 40 3.71 1.28 -5.33
CA VAL A 40 5.16 1.28 -5.14
C VAL A 40 5.68 -0.05 -5.69
N ALA A 41 6.85 -0.03 -6.33
CA ALA A 41 7.48 -1.27 -6.77
C ALA A 41 7.99 -2.05 -5.55
N GLU A 42 8.04 -3.37 -5.64
CA GLU A 42 8.49 -4.21 -4.52
C GLU A 42 9.94 -3.88 -4.09
N GLU A 43 10.80 -3.56 -5.06
CA GLU A 43 12.19 -3.12 -4.84
C GLU A 43 12.32 -1.75 -4.15
N ASP A 44 11.25 -0.94 -4.15
CA ASP A 44 11.20 0.38 -3.51
C ASP A 44 10.51 0.33 -2.13
N LEU A 45 10.12 -0.85 -1.65
CA LEU A 45 9.61 -1.02 -0.29
C LEU A 45 10.72 -0.77 0.73
N ASN A 46 10.36 -0.23 1.88
CA ASN A 46 11.32 -0.05 2.96
C ASN A 46 11.59 -1.40 3.63
N ASP A 47 12.81 -1.57 4.14
CA ASP A 47 13.09 -2.64 5.08
C ASP A 47 12.19 -2.46 6.31
N LEU A 48 11.64 -3.58 6.77
CA LEU A 48 10.79 -3.67 7.95
C LEU A 48 11.61 -4.04 9.18
N ASP A 49 11.19 -3.56 10.35
CA ASP A 49 11.80 -3.99 11.61
C ASP A 49 11.48 -5.46 11.91
N ASP A 50 12.28 -6.11 12.77
CA ASP A 50 12.07 -7.51 13.14
C ASP A 50 10.64 -7.74 13.69
N GLY A 51 9.88 -8.58 12.99
CA GLY A 51 8.50 -8.93 13.36
C GLY A 51 7.42 -8.08 12.67
N GLU A 52 7.79 -7.13 11.81
CA GLU A 52 6.86 -6.41 10.95
C GLU A 52 6.76 -7.05 9.56
N PHE A 53 5.57 -7.01 8.96
CA PHE A 53 5.30 -7.58 7.64
C PHE A 53 4.32 -6.72 6.85
N TYR A 54 4.47 -6.66 5.54
CA TYR A 54 3.44 -6.10 4.67
C TYR A 54 2.26 -7.07 4.54
N TYR A 55 1.06 -6.53 4.36
CA TYR A 55 -0.15 -7.35 4.24
C TYR A 55 -0.11 -8.33 3.07
N HIS A 56 0.57 -7.97 1.98
CA HIS A 56 0.71 -8.86 0.82
C HIS A 56 1.63 -10.06 1.09
N GLU A 57 2.45 -10.00 2.14
CA GLU A 57 3.29 -11.12 2.59
C GLU A 57 2.49 -12.09 3.47
N ILE A 58 1.46 -11.59 4.16
CA ILE A 58 0.63 -12.39 5.08
C ILE A 58 -0.59 -13.00 4.38
N ILE A 59 -1.30 -12.22 3.56
CA ILE A 59 -2.55 -12.67 2.93
C ILE A 59 -2.23 -13.81 1.96
N GLY A 60 -2.93 -14.94 2.12
CA GLY A 60 -2.73 -16.16 1.34
C GLY A 60 -1.85 -17.22 2.01
N LEU A 61 -1.19 -16.90 3.13
CA LEU A 61 -0.44 -17.89 3.89
C LEU A 61 -1.36 -18.95 4.52
N ASP A 62 -0.85 -20.18 4.58
CA ASP A 62 -1.48 -21.29 5.29
C ASP A 62 -1.38 -21.10 6.81
N VAL A 63 -2.46 -21.38 7.53
CA VAL A 63 -2.55 -21.32 8.99
C VAL A 63 -2.65 -22.72 9.55
N TYR A 64 -1.76 -23.06 10.48
CA TYR A 64 -1.69 -24.39 11.10
C TYR A 64 -1.93 -24.31 12.61
N GLU A 65 -2.62 -25.31 13.15
CA GLU A 65 -2.65 -25.60 14.59
C GLU A 65 -1.89 -26.92 14.83
N GLY A 66 -0.64 -26.82 15.29
CA GLY A 66 0.29 -27.96 15.26
C GLY A 66 0.59 -28.37 13.82
N ASP A 67 0.38 -29.64 13.47
CA ASP A 67 0.56 -30.16 12.11
C ASP A 67 -0.73 -30.09 11.26
N ASN A 68 -1.83 -29.58 11.80
CA ASN A 68 -3.12 -29.54 11.12
C ASN A 68 -3.33 -28.22 10.38
N LEU A 69 -3.50 -28.27 9.05
CA LEU A 69 -3.89 -27.10 8.25
C LEU A 69 -5.34 -26.72 8.58
N ILE A 70 -5.53 -25.48 9.04
CA ILE A 70 -6.84 -24.93 9.41
C ILE A 70 -7.42 -24.07 8.26
N GLY A 71 -6.57 -23.49 7.43
CA GLY A 71 -7.00 -22.75 6.25
C GLY A 71 -5.95 -21.76 5.75
N THR A 72 -6.39 -20.74 5.01
CA THR A 72 -5.53 -19.69 4.45
C THR A 72 -6.01 -18.31 4.89
N ILE A 73 -5.07 -17.40 5.14
CA ILE A 73 -5.41 -16.01 5.49
C ILE A 73 -6.07 -15.33 4.29
N LYS A 74 -7.29 -14.81 4.49
CA LYS A 74 -8.08 -14.17 3.42
C LYS A 74 -7.94 -12.64 3.42
N GLU A 75 -7.96 -12.04 4.60
CA GLU A 75 -7.91 -10.60 4.80
C GLU A 75 -7.39 -10.29 6.22
N ILE A 76 -6.95 -9.06 6.42
CA ILE A 76 -6.54 -8.52 7.74
C ILE A 76 -7.48 -7.38 8.08
N LEU A 77 -8.06 -7.41 9.28
CA LEU A 77 -8.97 -6.40 9.81
C LEU A 77 -8.24 -5.45 10.74
N GLN A 78 -8.52 -4.15 10.62
CA GLN A 78 -7.98 -3.10 11.47
C GLN A 78 -9.06 -2.41 12.31
N PRO A 79 -9.54 -3.04 13.41
CA PRO A 79 -10.45 -2.41 14.36
C PRO A 79 -9.82 -1.25 15.15
N GLY A 80 -8.52 -0.99 14.98
CA GLY A 80 -7.86 0.25 15.37
C GLY A 80 -6.68 0.05 16.33
N ALA A 81 -6.87 -0.73 17.40
CA ALA A 81 -5.82 -0.98 18.39
C ALA A 81 -4.89 -2.14 18.01
N ASN A 82 -5.40 -3.10 17.24
CA ASN A 82 -4.69 -4.31 16.80
C ASN A 82 -5.11 -4.66 15.37
N ASP A 83 -4.25 -5.39 14.67
CA ASP A 83 -4.57 -6.09 13.43
C ASP A 83 -5.09 -7.51 13.77
N VAL A 84 -6.12 -7.98 13.08
CA VAL A 84 -6.77 -9.30 13.29
C VAL A 84 -6.93 -10.05 11.98
#